data_AF-A0A8J5CZ96-F1
#
_entry.id   AF-A0A8J5CZ96-F1
#
_cell.length_a   1.000
_cell.length_b   1.000
_cell.length_c   1.000
_cell.angle_alpha   90.00
_cell.angle_beta   90.00
_cell.angle_gamma   90.00
#
_symmetry.space_group_name_H-M   'P 1'
#
loop_
_entity.id
_entity.type
_entity.pdbx_description
1 polymer ?
#
loop_
_entity_poly.entity_id
_entity_poly.type
_entity_poly.pdbx_seq_one_letter_code
_entity_poly.pdbx_strand_id
1 'polypeptide(L)'
;MEGPGGVGARAHVLGTSGTLNEWTGRKCSRRTLPSKAPGRCKTLLAARLAHEGPKIFNRLPKNVRNITGCSVNTFKYGLDKILRTVPDEPPVPGYTAKFTTSNTIPDQVALLDKDARTGSSGGPPRL
;
A
#
# COMPACT_ATOMS: atom_id res chain seq x y z
N MET A 1 38.59 -30.39 -6.97
CA MET A 1 37.74 -29.37 -7.65
C MET A 1 36.32 -29.65 -7.21
N GLU A 2 35.93 -29.11 -6.05
CA GLU A 2 34.60 -29.27 -5.49
C GLU A 2 33.92 -27.89 -5.55
N GLY A 3 32.91 -27.76 -6.39
CA GLY A 3 32.08 -26.55 -6.44
C GLY A 3 30.97 -26.66 -5.39
N PRO A 4 30.73 -25.65 -4.53
CA PRO A 4 29.62 -25.71 -3.59
C PRO A 4 28.31 -25.46 -4.34
N GLY A 5 27.55 -26.55 -4.52
CA GLY A 5 26.14 -26.51 -4.90
C GLY A 5 25.34 -25.79 -3.83
N GLY A 6 25.00 -24.53 -4.10
CA GLY A 6 24.10 -23.74 -3.26
C GLY A 6 22.69 -24.35 -3.29
N VAL A 7 22.33 -25.04 -2.23
CA VAL A 7 20.97 -25.48 -1.93
C VAL A 7 20.07 -24.25 -1.75
N GLY A 8 19.41 -23.85 -2.83
CA GLY A 8 18.33 -22.88 -2.80
C GLY A 8 17.16 -23.47 -2.04
N ALA A 9 17.02 -23.11 -0.76
CA ALA A 9 15.86 -23.44 0.04
C ALA A 9 14.59 -22.91 -0.65
N ARG A 10 13.83 -23.81 -1.27
CA ARG A 10 12.51 -23.49 -1.84
C ARG A 10 11.52 -23.42 -0.69
N ALA A 11 11.43 -22.26 -0.06
CA ALA A 11 10.26 -21.93 0.74
C ALA A 11 9.04 -21.93 -0.20
N HIS A 12 8.19 -22.93 -0.07
CA HIS A 12 6.92 -23.05 -0.78
C HIS A 12 5.89 -22.08 -0.17
N VAL A 13 6.18 -20.78 -0.22
CA VAL A 13 5.26 -19.72 0.18
C VAL A 13 4.87 -18.98 -1.09
N LEU A 14 3.63 -19.22 -1.56
CA LEU A 14 2.93 -18.48 -2.61
C LEU A 14 3.85 -17.87 -3.68
N GLY A 15 4.21 -18.65 -4.71
CA GLY A 15 5.18 -18.29 -5.76
C GLY A 15 5.00 -16.86 -6.30
N THR A 16 5.72 -15.94 -5.67
CA THR A 16 5.80 -14.51 -5.98
C THR A 16 7.27 -14.24 -6.23
N SER A 17 7.64 -14.05 -7.50
CA SER A 17 8.98 -13.63 -7.86
C SER A 17 9.14 -12.14 -7.52
N GLY A 18 10.29 -11.74 -6.99
CA GLY A 18 10.57 -10.35 -6.61
C GLY A 18 11.69 -9.75 -7.46
N THR A 19 11.59 -8.45 -7.76
CA THR A 19 12.67 -7.70 -8.42
C THR A 19 13.22 -6.66 -7.44
N LEU A 20 14.55 -6.54 -7.33
CA LEU A 20 15.22 -5.49 -6.57
C LEU A 20 15.82 -4.48 -7.53
N ASN A 21 15.60 -3.20 -7.28
CA ASN A 21 16.39 -2.14 -7.90
C ASN A 21 16.76 -1.06 -6.87
N GLU A 22 17.88 -0.40 -7.11
CA GLU A 22 18.42 0.57 -6.15
C GLU A 22 17.51 1.79 -6.02
N TRP A 23 16.93 2.26 -7.12
CA TRP A 23 16.09 3.46 -7.15
C TRP A 23 14.71 3.21 -6.54
N THR A 24 14.05 2.12 -6.94
CA THR A 24 12.63 1.88 -6.66
C THR A 24 12.39 0.87 -5.53
N GLY A 25 13.42 0.14 -5.08
CA GLY A 25 13.35 -0.87 -4.02
C GLY A 25 12.74 -2.20 -4.47
N ARG A 26 12.50 -3.09 -3.50
CA ARG A 26 11.92 -4.42 -3.75
C ARG A 26 10.49 -4.32 -4.28
N LYS A 27 10.15 -5.06 -5.33
CA LYS A 27 8.77 -5.20 -5.82
C LYS A 27 8.39 -6.67 -5.93
N CYS A 28 7.13 -6.98 -5.69
CA CYS A 28 6.54 -8.29 -5.93
C CYS A 28 5.95 -8.34 -7.34
N SER A 29 6.26 -9.40 -8.10
CA SER A 29 5.62 -9.67 -9.38
C SER A 29 4.18 -10.14 -9.17
N ARG A 30 3.28 -9.62 -10.01
CA ARG A 30 1.86 -9.94 -9.99
C ARG A 30 1.57 -11.05 -10.98
N ARG A 31 0.79 -12.05 -10.56
CA ARG A 31 0.29 -13.08 -11.49
C ARG A 31 -0.72 -12.49 -12.45
N THR A 32 -0.52 -12.70 -13.75
CA THR A 32 -1.49 -12.36 -14.78
C THR A 32 -2.71 -13.28 -14.64
N LEU A 33 -3.91 -12.70 -14.71
CA LEU A 33 -5.14 -13.49 -14.67
C LEU A 33 -5.29 -14.29 -15.98
N PRO A 34 -5.84 -15.51 -15.95
CA PRO A 34 -6.06 -16.29 -17.15
C PRO A 34 -6.98 -15.52 -18.13
N SER A 35 -6.49 -15.27 -19.35
CA SER A 35 -7.21 -14.46 -20.35
C SER A 35 -8.54 -15.11 -20.77
N LYS A 36 -8.58 -16.45 -20.82
CA LYS A 36 -9.73 -17.25 -21.25
C LYS A 36 -10.76 -17.53 -20.16
N ALA A 37 -10.51 -17.13 -18.90
CA ALA A 37 -11.47 -17.36 -17.82
C ALA A 37 -12.74 -16.49 -17.97
N PRO A 38 -13.93 -17.00 -17.59
CA PRO A 38 -15.15 -16.19 -17.54
C PRO A 38 -15.01 -14.96 -16.64
N GLY A 39 -15.74 -13.88 -16.95
CA GLY A 39 -15.64 -12.60 -16.24
C GLY A 39 -15.80 -12.74 -14.73
N ARG A 40 -16.80 -13.50 -14.26
CA ARG A 40 -17.04 -13.77 -12.83
C ARG A 40 -15.83 -14.46 -12.17
N CYS A 41 -15.21 -15.42 -12.84
CA CYS A 41 -14.02 -16.10 -12.34
C CYS A 41 -12.81 -15.15 -12.26
N LYS A 42 -12.65 -14.24 -13.24
CA LYS A 42 -11.60 -13.21 -13.19
C LYS A 42 -11.78 -12.28 -11.99
N THR A 43 -13.00 -11.84 -11.71
CA THR A 43 -13.31 -11.02 -10.52
C THR A 43 -12.94 -11.74 -9.23
N LEU A 44 -13.35 -13.01 -9.09
CA LEU A 44 -13.02 -13.81 -7.91
C LEU A 44 -11.51 -14.03 -7.76
N LEU A 45 -10.79 -14.25 -8.85
CA LEU A 45 -9.34 -14.40 -8.84
C LEU A 45 -8.63 -13.08 -8.51
N ALA A 46 -9.13 -11.97 -9.05
CA ALA A 46 -8.59 -10.64 -8.80
C ALA A 46 -8.67 -10.27 -7.31
N ALA A 47 -9.77 -10.63 -6.64
CA ALA A 47 -9.99 -10.35 -5.22
C ALA A 47 -9.13 -11.20 -4.26
N ARG A 48 -8.40 -12.21 -4.75
CA ARG A 48 -7.54 -13.04 -3.88
C ARG A 48 -6.33 -12.27 -3.40
N LEU A 49 -5.91 -12.55 -2.16
CA LEU A 49 -4.68 -11.99 -1.59
C LEU A 49 -3.43 -12.27 -2.44
N ALA A 50 -3.36 -13.43 -3.11
CA ALA A 50 -2.26 -13.76 -4.02
C ALA A 50 -2.13 -12.76 -5.20
N HIS A 51 -3.20 -12.04 -5.53
CA HIS A 51 -3.25 -11.07 -6.62
C HIS A 51 -3.24 -9.62 -6.11
N GLU A 52 -4.02 -9.30 -5.06
CA GLU A 52 -4.03 -7.96 -4.45
C GLU A 52 -2.83 -7.69 -3.55
N GLY A 53 -2.30 -8.71 -2.87
CA GLY A 53 -1.15 -8.59 -1.97
C GLY A 53 0.06 -7.92 -2.64
N PRO A 54 0.52 -8.39 -3.82
CA PRO A 54 1.57 -7.72 -4.58
C PRO A 54 1.24 -6.26 -4.95
N LYS A 55 -0.02 -5.93 -5.25
CA LYS A 55 -0.43 -4.55 -5.54
C LYS A 55 -0.29 -3.66 -4.30
N ILE A 56 -0.78 -4.13 -3.16
CA ILE A 56 -0.68 -3.42 -1.89
C ILE A 56 0.79 -3.22 -1.52
N PHE A 57 1.56 -4.32 -1.52
CA PHE A 57 2.98 -4.28 -1.18
C PHE A 57 3.73 -3.27 -2.05
N ASN A 58 3.56 -3.31 -3.39
CA ASN A 58 4.25 -2.43 -4.32
C ASN A 58 3.91 -0.95 -4.19
N ARG A 59 2.77 -0.61 -3.58
CA ARG A 59 2.38 0.77 -3.27
C ARG A 59 3.00 1.29 -1.99
N LEU A 60 3.50 0.41 -1.11
CA LEU A 60 4.16 0.83 0.11
C LEU A 60 5.44 1.61 -0.21
N PRO A 61 5.86 2.55 0.66
CA PRO A 61 7.08 3.30 0.43
C PRO A 61 8.31 2.38 0.55
N LYS A 62 9.40 2.78 -0.13
CA LYS A 62 10.61 1.97 -0.30
C LYS A 62 11.24 1.56 1.05
N ASN A 63 11.22 2.45 2.03
CA ASN A 63 11.76 2.18 3.37
C ASN A 63 11.05 1.00 4.06
N VAL A 64 9.74 0.86 3.92
CA VAL A 64 8.97 -0.29 4.45
C VAL A 64 9.18 -1.53 3.58
N ARG A 65 9.11 -1.38 2.26
CA ARG A 65 9.35 -2.50 1.34
C ARG A 65 10.73 -3.09 1.45
N ASN A 66 11.74 -2.38 1.94
CA ASN A 66 13.11 -2.90 2.04
C ASN A 66 13.47 -3.44 3.42
N ILE A 67 12.54 -3.48 4.39
CA ILE A 67 12.78 -4.14 5.67
C ILE A 67 12.91 -5.65 5.44
N THR A 68 14.10 -6.21 5.67
CA THR A 68 14.44 -7.62 5.45
C THR A 68 15.11 -8.22 6.68
N GLY A 69 15.07 -9.55 6.82
CA GLY A 69 15.73 -10.25 7.93
C GLY A 69 15.17 -9.87 9.30
N CYS A 70 13.93 -9.36 9.34
CA CYS A 70 13.31 -8.87 10.56
C CYS A 70 12.21 -9.82 11.05
N SER A 71 11.83 -9.68 12.32
CA SER A 71 10.63 -10.33 12.83
C SER A 71 9.37 -9.76 12.17
N VAL A 72 8.28 -10.51 12.23
CA VAL A 72 6.95 -10.05 11.77
C VAL A 72 6.53 -8.79 12.53
N ASN A 73 6.82 -8.71 13.83
CA ASN A 73 6.45 -7.55 14.66
C ASN A 73 7.21 -6.28 14.23
N THR A 74 8.49 -6.41 13.88
CA THR A 74 9.29 -5.29 13.36
C THR A 74 8.72 -4.76 12.05
N PHE A 75 8.33 -5.66 11.15
CA PHE A 75 7.70 -5.27 9.89
C PHE A 75 6.35 -4.58 10.12
N LYS A 76 5.49 -5.16 10.97
CA LYS A 76 4.19 -4.58 11.35
C LYS A 76 4.34 -3.17 11.91
N TYR A 77 5.27 -2.96 12.84
CA TYR A 77 5.52 -1.64 13.41
C TYR A 77 5.97 -0.61 12.36
N GLY A 78 6.81 -1.01 11.40
CA GLY A 78 7.19 -0.15 10.28
C GLY A 78 6.01 0.19 9.36
N LEU A 79 5.11 -0.75 9.15
CA LEU A 79 3.88 -0.56 8.38
C LEU A 79 2.91 0.38 9.12
N ASP A 80 2.68 0.17 10.42
CA ASP A 80 1.78 0.97 11.25
C ASP A 80 2.15 2.46 11.24
N LYS A 81 3.44 2.77 11.23
CA LYS A 81 3.92 4.17 11.10
C LYS A 81 3.42 4.84 9.82
N ILE A 82 3.36 4.11 8.71
CA ILE A 82 2.85 4.62 7.44
C ILE A 82 1.33 4.67 7.45
N LEU A 83 0.67 3.63 7.97
CA LEU A 83 -0.79 3.60 8.05
C LEU A 83 -1.36 4.76 8.89
N ARG A 84 -0.65 5.19 9.94
CA ARG A 84 -1.03 6.39 10.72
C ARG A 84 -1.05 7.70 9.91
N THR A 85 -0.36 7.76 8.78
CA THR A 85 -0.36 8.95 7.90
C THR A 85 -1.46 8.91 6.84
N VAL A 86 -2.11 7.76 6.67
CA VAL A 86 -3.22 7.63 5.72
C VAL A 86 -4.51 8.06 6.44
N PRO A 87 -5.21 9.09 5.94
CA PRO A 87 -6.49 9.50 6.52
C PRO A 87 -7.53 8.39 6.34
N ASP A 88 -8.41 8.23 7.33
CA ASP A 88 -9.47 7.23 7.30
C ASP A 88 -10.63 7.72 6.42
N GLU A 89 -11.05 6.92 5.43
CA GLU A 89 -12.15 7.24 4.53
C GLU A 89 -13.05 6.02 4.24
N PRO A 90 -14.39 6.16 4.36
CA PRO A 90 -15.11 7.38 4.72
C PRO A 90 -14.88 7.77 6.20
N PRO A 91 -14.89 9.07 6.53
CA PRO A 91 -14.73 9.52 7.89
C PRO A 91 -15.78 8.89 8.80
N VAL A 92 -15.35 8.46 9.99
CA VAL A 92 -16.24 7.91 11.02
C VAL A 92 -17.37 8.92 11.25
N PRO A 93 -18.65 8.52 11.08
CA PRO A 93 -19.78 9.42 11.29
C PRO A 93 -19.67 10.09 12.67
N GLY A 94 -19.58 11.42 12.68
CA GLY A 94 -19.36 12.22 13.90
C GLY A 94 -18.02 12.97 13.95
N TYR A 95 -17.08 12.69 13.04
CA TYR A 95 -15.85 13.49 12.87
C TYR A 95 -15.99 14.42 11.66
N THR A 96 -16.14 15.72 11.91
CA THR A 96 -16.15 16.76 10.85
C THR A 96 -14.73 17.05 10.38
N ALA A 97 -14.18 16.22 9.49
CA ALA A 97 -13.05 16.61 8.65
C ALA A 97 -13.57 17.01 7.26
N LYS A 98 -13.10 18.15 6.76
CA LYS A 98 -13.56 18.78 5.51
C LYS A 98 -13.57 17.78 4.35
N PHE A 99 -14.72 17.65 3.69
CA PHE A 99 -14.97 16.63 2.66
C PHE A 99 -14.33 16.97 1.31
N THR A 100 -13.84 15.94 0.62
CA THR A 100 -13.76 15.86 -0.84
C THR A 100 -14.88 14.94 -1.35
N THR A 101 -15.28 15.08 -2.61
CA THR A 101 -16.32 14.25 -3.24
C THR A 101 -15.85 12.83 -3.58
N SER A 102 -14.57 12.51 -3.35
CA SER A 102 -13.98 11.24 -3.78
C SER A 102 -12.69 10.92 -3.01
N ASN A 103 -12.49 9.64 -2.67
CA ASN A 103 -11.35 9.12 -1.91
C ASN A 103 -10.04 9.05 -2.73
N THR A 104 -9.92 9.82 -3.82
CA THR A 104 -8.70 9.82 -4.62
C THR A 104 -7.70 10.84 -4.09
N ILE A 105 -6.42 10.43 -4.08
CA ILE A 105 -5.31 11.27 -3.65
C ILE A 105 -5.26 12.63 -4.38
N PRO A 106 -5.50 12.72 -5.72
CA PRO A 106 -5.57 14.02 -6.40
C PRO A 106 -6.64 14.96 -5.84
N ASP A 107 -7.82 14.44 -5.51
CA ASP A 107 -8.91 15.25 -4.99
C ASP A 107 -8.62 15.76 -3.57
N GLN A 108 -7.95 14.93 -2.75
CA GLN A 108 -7.51 15.30 -1.41
C GLN A 108 -6.41 16.37 -1.41
N VAL A 109 -5.45 16.28 -2.33
CA VAL A 109 -4.35 17.27 -2.45
C VAL A 109 -4.88 18.65 -2.85
N ALA A 110 -5.87 18.73 -3.72
CA ALA A 110 -6.48 19.99 -4.17
C ALA A 110 -7.21 20.76 -3.05
N LEU A 111 -7.69 20.07 -2.01
CA LEU A 111 -8.29 20.72 -0.83
C LEU A 111 -7.24 21.34 0.09
N LEU A 112 -6.10 20.68 0.26
CA LEU A 112 -5.00 21.18 1.09
C LEU A 112 -4.40 22.47 0.50
N ASP A 113 -4.30 22.56 -0.83
CA ASP A 113 -3.80 23.75 -1.54
C ASP A 113 -4.76 24.96 -1.48
N LYS A 114 -6.06 24.74 -1.26
CA LYS A 114 -7.05 25.82 -1.12
C LYS A 114 -6.96 26.48 0.25
N ASP A 115 -6.78 25.70 1.31
CA ASP A 115 -6.65 26.19 2.68
C ASP A 115 -5.39 27.07 2.85
N ALA A 116 -4.31 26.79 2.11
CA ALA A 116 -3.09 27.60 2.13
C ALA A 116 -3.26 29.01 1.54
N ARG A 117 -4.30 29.26 0.73
CA ARG A 117 -4.56 30.56 0.08
C ARG A 117 -5.58 31.40 0.84
N THR A 118 -6.47 30.79 1.61
CA THR A 118 -7.50 31.49 2.39
C THR A 118 -7.08 31.58 3.86
N GLY A 119 -6.24 32.56 4.18
CA GLY A 119 -5.91 32.93 5.56
C GLY A 119 -7.12 33.52 6.30
N SER A 120 -8.11 32.70 6.62
CA SER A 120 -9.29 33.14 7.38
C SER A 120 -9.08 32.95 8.87
N SER A 121 -8.77 34.05 9.54
CA SER A 121 -8.77 34.24 10.99
C SER A 121 -10.19 34.11 11.56
N GLY A 122 -10.69 32.90 11.74
CA GLY A 122 -11.93 32.64 12.44
C GLY A 122 -11.69 32.52 13.94
N GLY A 123 -11.89 33.61 14.69
CA GLY A 123 -11.79 33.63 16.16
C GLY A 123 -12.79 32.70 16.86
N PRO A 124 -12.54 32.34 18.13
CA PRO A 124 -13.32 31.31 18.82
C PRO A 124 -14.75 31.75 19.12
N PRO A 125 -15.73 30.82 19.13
CA PRO A 125 -17.12 31.13 19.45
C PRO A 125 -17.24 31.50 20.92
N ARG A 126 -17.98 32.58 21.22
CA ARG A 126 -18.41 32.89 22.57
C ARG A 126 -19.62 32.02 22.94
N LEU A 127 -19.58 31.53 24.19
CA LEU A 127 -20.59 30.71 24.85
C LEU A 127 -22.00 31.27 24.73
#